data_AF-A0A1S8BM93-F1
#
_entry.id   AF-A0A1S8BM93-F1
#
_cell.length_a   1.000
_cell.length_b   1.000
_cell.length_c   1.000
_cell.angle_alpha   90.00
_cell.angle_beta   90.00
_cell.angle_gamma   90.00
#
_symmetry.space_group_name_H-M   'P 1'
#
loop_
_entity.id
_entity.type
_entity.pdbx_description
1 polymer ?
#
loop_
_entity_poly.entity_id
_entity_poly.type
_entity_poly.pdbx_seq_one_letter_code
_entity_poly.pdbx_strand_id
1 'polypeptide(L)'
;MCAPTILKHPGNIYGFEDSQMWAYSTIRTAPIFGGFNKTEINMEWVLHVMNFFKYHIGKSDERTLFEPFNRLESNEKPSYWQGSLHNGPSDLGVHWKGTYSYLDREEMRLIRSGAHHGHVLIDHNVDHGDASIQTMNITFPDSTSFNWPAVFEHHLRSTTSDDHPPRTRAQRRSGEVIQFQRFNQRFQAVGYDDEDFNAAGWLNELPNQHGIAGWKRMTMMKYFEDGNGGWDNNALWAYEGVVLPGGRLMLGRWWSPENPVPNREVYTGPFIFWNTDASCDRIECDLHHP
;
A
#
# COMPACT_ATOMS: atom_id res chain seq x y z
N MET A 1 22.19 -22.06 32.26
CA MET A 1 22.02 -21.84 30.81
C MET A 1 21.07 -20.68 30.63
N CYS A 2 21.62 -19.48 30.47
CA CYS A 2 20.83 -18.25 30.30
C CYS A 2 20.53 -18.07 28.81
N ALA A 3 19.25 -17.90 28.50
CA ALA A 3 18.79 -17.46 27.19
C ALA A 3 19.36 -16.06 26.91
N PRO A 4 19.88 -15.80 25.70
CA PRO A 4 20.34 -14.46 25.35
C PRO A 4 19.14 -13.51 25.27
N THR A 5 19.22 -12.45 26.08
CA THR A 5 18.28 -11.33 26.11
C THR A 5 18.47 -10.48 24.85
N ILE A 6 17.49 -10.48 23.94
CA ILE A 6 17.55 -9.77 22.63
C ILE A 6 17.35 -8.24 22.76
N LEU A 7 17.14 -7.69 23.95
CA LEU A 7 16.88 -6.25 24.12
C LEU A 7 17.87 -5.60 25.09
N LYS A 8 19.17 -5.72 24.82
CA LYS A 8 20.17 -4.85 25.45
C LYS A 8 20.69 -3.85 24.41
N HIS A 9 20.39 -2.58 24.69
CA HIS A 9 20.59 -1.35 23.91
C HIS A 9 19.43 -1.01 22.96
N PRO A 10 18.56 -0.03 23.29
CA PRO A 10 17.77 0.67 22.28
C PRO A 10 18.73 1.63 21.54
N GLY A 11 19.57 1.06 20.68
CA GLY A 11 20.07 1.82 19.54
C GLY A 11 18.86 2.24 18.71
N ASN A 12 18.96 3.37 18.03
CA ASN A 12 17.90 4.08 17.33
C ASN A 12 17.39 3.32 16.07
N ILE A 13 17.12 2.01 16.15
CA ILE A 13 16.72 1.10 15.06
C ILE A 13 15.38 1.49 14.43
N TYR A 14 14.63 2.39 15.07
CA TYR A 14 13.38 2.98 14.57
C TYR A 14 13.49 4.51 14.41
N GLY A 15 14.70 5.02 14.12
CA GLY A 15 14.90 6.40 13.72
C GLY A 15 14.08 6.75 12.47
N PHE A 16 13.83 8.03 12.28
CA PHE A 16 13.13 8.48 11.06
C PHE A 16 14.02 8.25 9.83
N GLU A 17 15.33 8.45 9.98
CA GLU A 17 16.35 8.22 8.96
C GLU A 17 16.27 6.79 8.40
N ASP A 18 16.21 5.80 9.29
CA ASP A 18 16.05 4.40 8.90
C ASP A 18 14.70 4.19 8.21
N SER A 19 13.62 4.75 8.77
CA SER A 19 12.27 4.60 8.21
C SER A 19 12.16 5.23 6.81
N GLN A 20 12.81 6.36 6.55
CA GLN A 20 12.91 6.99 5.24
C GLN A 20 13.67 6.09 4.26
N MET A 21 14.81 5.54 4.66
CA MET A 21 15.59 4.61 3.83
C MET A 21 14.79 3.36 3.46
N TRP A 22 14.07 2.77 4.41
CA TRP A 22 13.21 1.60 4.18
C TRP A 22 12.02 1.94 3.27
N ALA A 23 11.37 3.10 3.48
CA ALA A 23 10.28 3.57 2.65
C ALA A 23 10.69 3.72 1.17
N TYR A 24 11.91 4.22 0.89
CA TYR A 24 12.42 4.39 -0.48
C TYR A 24 13.26 3.22 -1.03
N SER A 25 13.46 2.16 -0.25
CA SER A 25 14.18 0.96 -0.69
C SER A 25 13.57 0.32 -1.94
N THR A 26 14.34 -0.43 -2.73
CA THR A 26 13.79 -1.04 -3.95
C THR A 26 12.88 -2.23 -3.65
N ILE A 27 11.98 -2.56 -4.58
CA ILE A 27 11.19 -3.81 -4.55
C ILE A 27 12.09 -5.06 -4.47
N ARG A 28 13.32 -4.99 -5.00
CA ARG A 28 14.30 -6.08 -4.96
C ARG A 28 14.93 -6.26 -3.57
N THR A 29 15.24 -5.15 -2.90
CA THR A 29 15.98 -5.16 -1.62
C THR A 29 15.04 -5.27 -0.43
N ALA A 30 13.85 -4.67 -0.51
CA ALA A 30 12.83 -4.73 0.54
C ALA A 30 11.44 -4.94 -0.08
N PRO A 31 11.14 -6.14 -0.62
CA PRO A 31 9.81 -6.46 -1.11
C PRO A 31 8.78 -6.44 0.05
N ILE A 32 7.56 -5.97 -0.23
CA ILE A 32 6.44 -6.02 0.72
C ILE A 32 5.99 -7.47 0.93
N PHE A 33 5.96 -8.26 -0.15
CA PHE A 33 5.52 -9.65 -0.16
C PHE A 33 6.67 -10.58 -0.56
N GLY A 34 7.02 -11.48 0.35
CA GLY A 34 8.02 -12.52 0.19
C GLY A 34 7.43 -13.93 0.14
N GLY A 35 8.29 -14.92 0.40
CA GLY A 35 7.97 -16.32 0.23
C GLY A 35 7.89 -16.75 -1.24
N PHE A 36 7.85 -18.05 -1.50
CA PHE A 36 7.82 -18.58 -2.87
C PHE A 36 6.58 -18.10 -3.65
N ASN A 37 5.48 -17.85 -2.95
CA ASN A 37 4.15 -17.63 -3.50
C ASN A 37 3.61 -16.20 -3.25
N LYS A 38 4.47 -15.27 -2.78
CA LYS A 38 4.10 -13.89 -2.41
C LYS A 38 3.02 -13.77 -1.33
N THR A 39 2.96 -14.69 -0.37
CA THR A 39 1.96 -14.64 0.72
C THR A 39 2.52 -14.27 2.09
N GLU A 40 3.83 -14.10 2.21
CA GLU A 40 4.49 -13.70 3.45
C GLU A 40 4.71 -12.19 3.44
N ILE A 41 4.32 -11.49 4.50
CA ILE A 41 4.45 -10.04 4.58
C ILE A 41 5.78 -9.68 5.24
N ASN A 42 6.52 -8.75 4.63
CA ASN A 42 7.68 -8.14 5.24
C ASN A 42 7.26 -7.14 6.34
N MET A 43 7.06 -7.65 7.54
CA MET A 43 6.59 -6.85 8.68
C MET A 43 7.54 -5.73 9.08
N GLU A 44 8.85 -5.93 8.92
CA GLU A 44 9.86 -4.90 9.19
C GLU A 44 9.66 -3.69 8.28
N TRP A 45 9.49 -3.94 6.97
CA TRP A 45 9.20 -2.89 6.01
C TRP A 45 7.88 -2.16 6.33
N VAL A 46 6.82 -2.90 6.65
CA VAL A 46 5.50 -2.33 7.01
C VAL A 46 5.61 -1.42 8.24
N LEU A 47 6.37 -1.83 9.26
CA LEU A 47 6.60 -1.02 10.46
C LEU A 47 7.37 0.27 10.16
N HIS A 48 8.39 0.21 9.32
CA HIS A 48 9.12 1.40 8.91
C HIS A 48 8.24 2.37 8.13
N VAL A 49 7.39 1.90 7.21
CA VAL A 49 6.48 2.77 6.46
C VAL A 49 5.40 3.37 7.35
N MET A 50 4.89 2.61 8.33
CA MET A 50 4.01 3.15 9.37
C MET A 50 4.70 4.27 10.17
N ASN A 51 5.95 4.05 10.60
CA ASN A 51 6.72 5.05 11.35
C ASN A 51 7.03 6.29 10.50
N PHE A 52 7.30 6.11 9.21
CA PHE A 52 7.50 7.19 8.24
C PHE A 52 6.28 8.13 8.19
N PHE A 53 5.07 7.61 7.95
CA PHE A 53 3.88 8.46 7.92
C PHE A 53 3.50 9.01 9.29
N LYS A 54 3.70 8.22 10.36
CA LYS A 54 3.49 8.70 11.74
C LYS A 54 4.37 9.91 12.06
N TYR A 55 5.61 9.94 11.55
CA TYR A 55 6.50 11.08 11.71
C TYR A 55 5.92 12.35 11.09
N HIS A 56 5.52 12.29 9.81
CA HIS A 56 4.95 13.43 9.09
C HIS A 56 3.61 13.90 9.70
N ILE A 57 2.78 12.96 10.17
CA ILE A 57 1.50 13.27 10.81
C ILE A 57 1.70 13.84 12.22
N GLY A 58 2.68 13.35 12.98
CA GLY A 58 2.81 13.59 14.42
C GLY A 58 3.72 14.76 14.82
N LYS A 59 4.59 15.24 13.93
CA LYS A 59 5.56 16.29 14.24
C LYS A 59 5.24 17.62 13.55
N SER A 60 4.82 18.60 14.32
CA SER A 60 4.55 19.96 13.84
C SER A 60 5.76 20.67 13.23
N ASP A 61 6.95 20.42 13.79
CA ASP A 61 8.17 21.16 13.44
C ASP A 61 8.67 20.82 12.02
N GLU A 62 8.25 19.67 11.48
CA GLU A 62 8.59 19.23 10.14
C GLU A 62 7.80 19.99 9.07
N ARG A 63 6.68 20.64 9.44
CA ARG A 63 5.79 21.39 8.54
C ARG A 63 5.33 20.59 7.31
N THR A 64 5.10 19.30 7.49
CA THR A 64 4.58 18.38 6.47
C THR A 64 3.10 18.08 6.72
N LEU A 65 2.73 16.84 7.03
CA LEU A 65 1.32 16.41 7.15
C LEU A 65 0.64 16.79 8.47
N PHE A 66 1.37 17.30 9.47
CA PHE A 66 0.81 17.60 10.79
C PHE A 66 -0.42 18.52 10.71
N GLU A 67 -0.31 19.66 10.03
CA GLU A 67 -1.40 20.62 9.90
C GLU A 67 -2.56 20.09 9.03
N PRO A 68 -2.32 19.59 7.79
CA PRO A 68 -3.38 18.99 6.96
C PRO A 68 -4.13 17.86 7.67
N PHE A 69 -3.42 16.96 8.34
CA PHE A 69 -4.03 15.84 9.04
C PHE A 69 -4.84 16.28 10.27
N ASN A 70 -4.39 17.33 10.97
CA ASN A 70 -5.14 17.86 12.12
C ASN A 70 -6.41 18.60 11.70
N ARG A 71 -6.44 19.20 10.50
CA ARG A 71 -7.63 19.85 9.92
C ARG A 71 -8.73 18.89 9.48
N LEU A 72 -8.40 17.62 9.24
CA LEU A 72 -9.42 16.59 8.97
C LEU A 72 -10.44 16.55 10.10
N GLU A 73 -11.70 16.37 9.73
CA GLU A 73 -12.74 16.09 10.71
C GLU A 73 -12.46 14.77 11.43
N SER A 74 -12.96 14.59 12.65
CA SER A 74 -12.75 13.37 13.44
C SER A 74 -13.16 12.10 12.69
N ASN A 75 -14.11 12.26 11.78
CA ASN A 75 -14.81 11.23 11.05
C ASN A 75 -14.08 10.91 9.71
N GLU A 76 -13.16 11.78 9.29
CA GLU A 76 -12.24 11.64 8.15
C GLU A 76 -10.87 11.08 8.56
N LYS A 77 -10.62 10.88 9.86
CA LYS A 77 -9.35 10.34 10.40
C LYS A 77 -9.36 8.80 10.40
N PRO A 78 -8.18 8.15 10.43
CA PRO A 78 -8.08 6.70 10.57
C PRO A 78 -8.85 6.19 11.79
N SER A 79 -9.53 5.07 11.62
CA SER A 79 -10.36 4.43 12.65
C SER A 79 -9.84 3.03 13.01
N TYR A 80 -10.22 2.55 14.20
CA TYR A 80 -9.99 1.17 14.59
C TYR A 80 -10.85 0.20 13.76
N TRP A 81 -10.45 -1.06 13.67
CA TRP A 81 -11.31 -2.09 13.08
C TRP A 81 -12.61 -2.23 13.90
N GLN A 82 -13.72 -2.49 13.23
CA GLN A 82 -15.05 -2.44 13.84
C GLN A 82 -15.66 -3.83 14.14
N GLY A 83 -14.92 -4.91 13.88
CA GLY A 83 -15.44 -6.26 14.02
C GLY A 83 -14.36 -7.32 14.19
N SER A 84 -14.77 -8.58 14.28
CA SER A 84 -13.86 -9.71 14.42
C SER A 84 -13.04 -9.92 13.15
N LEU A 85 -11.74 -10.15 13.33
CA LEU A 85 -10.82 -10.46 12.24
C LEU A 85 -11.09 -11.87 11.71
N HIS A 86 -11.21 -11.98 10.40
CA HIS A 86 -11.44 -13.24 9.70
C HIS A 86 -10.69 -13.23 8.38
N ASN A 87 -10.38 -14.42 7.87
CA ASN A 87 -9.93 -14.58 6.49
C ASN A 87 -11.13 -14.79 5.59
N GLY A 88 -10.93 -14.55 4.29
CA GLY A 88 -11.94 -14.78 3.28
C GLY A 88 -12.52 -13.46 2.76
N PRO A 89 -13.43 -13.56 1.77
CA PRO A 89 -13.94 -12.41 1.07
C PRO A 89 -14.58 -11.42 2.05
N SER A 90 -14.03 -10.21 2.09
CA SER A 90 -14.65 -9.08 2.75
C SER A 90 -14.41 -7.85 1.91
N ASP A 91 -15.48 -7.20 1.48
CA ASP A 91 -15.38 -5.95 0.77
C ASP A 91 -14.69 -4.92 1.66
N LEU A 92 -13.86 -4.11 1.02
CA LEU A 92 -13.35 -2.92 1.66
C LEU A 92 -14.45 -1.87 1.74
N GLY A 93 -14.26 -0.90 2.62
CA GLY A 93 -15.07 0.30 2.56
C GLY A 93 -14.89 1.05 1.23
N VAL A 94 -15.84 1.93 0.93
CA VAL A 94 -15.94 2.73 -0.28
C VAL A 94 -15.03 3.94 -0.20
N HIS A 95 -15.11 4.76 0.86
CA HIS A 95 -14.42 6.05 0.90
C HIS A 95 -13.06 5.95 1.56
N TRP A 96 -12.03 6.44 0.88
CA TRP A 96 -10.67 6.45 1.35
C TRP A 96 -10.07 7.84 1.20
N LYS A 97 -9.29 8.22 2.21
CA LYS A 97 -8.32 9.32 2.11
C LYS A 97 -6.93 8.73 2.20
N GLY A 98 -5.96 9.42 1.64
CA GLY A 98 -4.60 8.95 1.67
C GLY A 98 -3.60 10.01 1.30
N THR A 99 -2.35 9.59 1.26
CA THR A 99 -1.25 10.40 0.76
C THR A 99 -0.14 9.47 0.30
N TYR A 100 0.78 10.02 -0.47
CA TYR A 100 1.99 9.35 -0.89
C TYR A 100 3.17 10.29 -0.67
N SER A 101 4.37 9.75 -0.77
CA SER A 101 5.57 10.58 -0.76
C SER A 101 6.53 10.16 -1.86
N TYR A 102 7.38 11.08 -2.27
CA TYR A 102 8.43 10.85 -3.25
C TYR A 102 9.68 11.66 -2.90
N LEU A 103 10.81 11.19 -3.46
CA LEU A 103 12.06 11.93 -3.55
C LEU A 103 12.36 12.14 -5.02
N ASP A 104 13.10 13.18 -5.36
CA ASP A 104 13.59 13.32 -6.73
C ASP A 104 14.52 12.14 -7.11
N ARG A 105 14.70 11.90 -8.41
CA ARG A 105 15.46 10.72 -8.89
C ARG A 105 16.90 10.68 -8.38
N GLU A 106 17.55 11.84 -8.27
CA GLU A 106 18.91 11.91 -7.73
C GLU A 106 18.95 11.64 -6.23
N GLU A 107 17.99 12.16 -5.47
CA GLU A 107 17.85 11.91 -4.04
C GLU A 107 17.54 10.43 -3.76
N MET A 108 16.68 9.81 -4.59
CA MET A 108 16.43 8.38 -4.54
C MET A 108 17.70 7.56 -4.79
N ARG A 109 18.57 8.01 -5.70
CA ARG A 109 19.88 7.38 -5.93
C ARG A 109 20.81 7.56 -4.72
N LEU A 110 20.79 8.74 -4.09
CA LEU A 110 21.60 9.05 -2.91
C LEU A 110 21.18 8.21 -1.70
N ILE A 111 19.87 8.11 -1.43
CA ILE A 111 19.38 7.34 -0.27
C ILE A 111 19.68 5.85 -0.42
N ARG A 112 19.47 5.28 -1.61
CA ARG A 112 19.68 3.84 -1.88
C ARG A 112 21.15 3.43 -1.96
N SER A 113 22.04 4.35 -2.36
CA SER A 113 23.48 4.11 -2.33
C SER A 113 24.10 4.27 -0.95
N GLY A 114 23.35 4.78 0.03
CA GLY A 114 23.87 5.15 1.35
C GLY A 114 24.75 6.41 1.34
N ALA A 115 24.84 7.11 0.19
CA ALA A 115 25.68 8.30 0.02
C ALA A 115 25.07 9.58 0.64
N HIS A 116 23.88 9.48 1.24
CA HIS A 116 23.23 10.58 1.96
C HIS A 116 23.82 10.80 3.38
N HIS A 117 24.80 9.98 3.80
CA HIS A 117 25.54 10.13 5.07
C HIS A 117 24.65 10.26 6.33
N GLY A 118 23.46 9.66 6.32
CA GLY A 118 22.50 9.73 7.43
C GLY A 118 21.73 11.05 7.51
N HIS A 119 21.83 11.93 6.51
CA HIS A 119 20.99 13.12 6.42
C HIS A 119 19.60 12.78 5.91
N VAL A 120 18.57 13.25 6.62
CA VAL A 120 17.18 13.20 6.19
C VAL A 120 17.00 14.04 4.92
N LEU A 121 16.36 13.45 3.92
CA LEU A 121 16.00 14.12 2.66
C LEU A 121 14.60 14.73 2.78
N ILE A 122 14.26 15.70 1.92
CA ILE A 122 12.93 16.32 1.94
C ILE A 122 11.94 15.39 1.24
N ASP A 123 10.95 14.93 1.99
CA ASP A 123 9.87 14.10 1.48
C ASP A 123 8.81 14.97 0.79
N HIS A 124 8.67 14.80 -0.52
CA HIS A 124 7.72 15.57 -1.31
C HIS A 124 6.31 14.97 -1.30
N ASN A 125 5.35 15.75 -1.81
CA ASN A 125 3.90 15.59 -1.71
C ASN A 125 3.36 15.75 -0.28
N VAL A 126 4.03 15.17 0.73
CA VAL A 126 3.65 15.31 2.15
C VAL A 126 3.91 16.72 2.72
N ASP A 127 4.62 17.56 1.97
CA ASP A 127 4.95 18.96 2.23
C ASP A 127 4.03 19.96 1.51
N HIS A 128 3.01 19.50 0.76
CA HIS A 128 2.13 20.34 -0.06
C HIS A 128 0.90 20.89 0.68
N GLY A 129 0.89 20.88 2.01
CA GLY A 129 -0.25 21.36 2.79
C GLY A 129 -1.50 20.51 2.55
N ASP A 130 -2.68 21.14 2.39
CA ASP A 130 -3.94 20.38 2.25
C ASP A 130 -4.01 19.54 0.97
N ALA A 131 -3.30 19.95 -0.09
CA ALA A 131 -3.19 19.19 -1.34
C ALA A 131 -2.43 17.87 -1.17
N SER A 132 -1.71 17.68 -0.05
CA SER A 132 -1.00 16.43 0.25
C SER A 132 -1.95 15.25 0.46
N ILE A 133 -3.23 15.50 0.78
CA ILE A 133 -4.23 14.46 1.08
C ILE A 133 -5.14 14.25 -0.14
N GLN A 134 -5.04 13.07 -0.73
CA GLN A 134 -5.86 12.62 -1.83
C GLN A 134 -7.10 11.85 -1.35
N THR A 135 -8.10 11.75 -2.22
CA THR A 135 -9.32 10.95 -2.01
C THR A 135 -9.39 9.80 -3.02
N MET A 136 -10.05 8.72 -2.63
CA MET A 136 -10.31 7.57 -3.50
C MET A 136 -11.59 6.85 -3.07
N ASN A 137 -12.48 6.60 -4.02
CA ASN A 137 -13.72 5.87 -3.80
C ASN A 137 -13.66 4.52 -4.53
N ILE A 138 -13.69 3.42 -3.77
CA ILE A 138 -13.58 2.05 -4.28
C ILE A 138 -14.96 1.47 -4.54
N THR A 139 -15.11 0.77 -5.67
CA THR A 139 -16.30 -0.02 -6.02
C THR A 139 -15.91 -1.43 -6.44
N PHE A 140 -16.81 -2.39 -6.19
CA PHE A 140 -16.63 -3.80 -6.52
C PHE A 140 -17.64 -4.22 -7.60
N PRO A 141 -17.29 -4.09 -8.89
CA PRO A 141 -18.23 -4.36 -9.98
C PRO A 141 -18.47 -5.87 -10.16
N ASP A 142 -19.72 -6.25 -10.45
CA ASP A 142 -20.20 -7.64 -10.66
C ASP A 142 -19.66 -8.36 -11.93
N SER A 143 -18.52 -7.89 -12.46
CA SER A 143 -17.61 -8.61 -13.38
C SER A 143 -17.85 -8.61 -14.91
N THR A 144 -18.67 -7.76 -15.52
CA THR A 144 -18.83 -7.78 -17.00
C THR A 144 -18.44 -6.52 -17.78
N SER A 145 -18.35 -5.34 -17.16
CA SER A 145 -18.09 -4.08 -17.89
C SER A 145 -16.61 -3.78 -18.14
N PHE A 146 -15.74 -4.12 -17.19
CA PHE A 146 -14.31 -3.81 -17.28
C PHE A 146 -13.50 -5.04 -17.70
N ASN A 147 -12.83 -4.97 -18.85
CA ASN A 147 -11.85 -5.98 -19.26
C ASN A 147 -10.48 -5.64 -18.67
N TRP A 148 -9.90 -6.55 -17.90
CA TRP A 148 -8.60 -6.30 -17.25
C TRP A 148 -7.49 -6.13 -18.29
N PRO A 149 -6.84 -4.94 -18.38
CA PRO A 149 -5.82 -4.71 -19.41
C PRO A 149 -4.57 -5.56 -19.21
N ALA A 150 -4.07 -6.16 -20.28
CA ALA A 150 -2.83 -6.96 -20.24
C ALA A 150 -1.63 -6.13 -19.79
N VAL A 151 -1.58 -4.83 -20.12
CA VAL A 151 -0.54 -3.90 -19.67
C VAL A 151 -0.58 -3.70 -18.15
N PHE A 152 -1.77 -3.63 -17.53
CA PHE A 152 -1.88 -3.53 -16.08
C PHE A 152 -1.34 -4.80 -15.41
N GLU A 153 -1.71 -5.98 -15.91
CA GLU A 153 -1.21 -7.24 -15.36
C GLU A 153 0.30 -7.40 -15.53
N HIS A 154 0.84 -6.95 -16.67
CA HIS A 154 2.28 -6.97 -16.92
C HIS A 154 3.06 -6.23 -15.83
N HIS A 155 2.55 -5.06 -15.41
CA HIS A 155 3.18 -4.25 -14.38
C HIS A 155 2.89 -4.75 -12.96
N LEU A 156 1.64 -5.09 -12.65
CA LEU A 156 1.20 -5.39 -11.28
C LEU A 156 1.45 -6.83 -10.84
N ARG A 157 1.40 -7.79 -11.78
CA ARG A 157 1.39 -9.24 -11.47
C ARG A 157 0.41 -9.52 -10.32
N SER A 158 -0.82 -9.06 -10.53
CA SER A 158 -1.89 -8.97 -9.54
C SER A 158 -2.34 -10.35 -9.09
N THR A 159 -2.36 -11.30 -10.02
CA THR A 159 -2.73 -12.69 -9.74
C THR A 159 -1.51 -13.58 -9.94
N THR A 160 -1.29 -14.54 -9.03
CA THR A 160 -0.28 -15.57 -9.26
C THR A 160 -0.98 -16.74 -9.95
N SER A 161 -0.41 -17.21 -11.06
CA SER A 161 -1.02 -18.16 -12.00
C SER A 161 -1.32 -19.54 -11.40
N ASP A 162 -0.78 -19.83 -10.21
CA ASP A 162 -0.91 -21.12 -9.55
C ASP A 162 -1.73 -20.97 -8.26
N ASP A 163 -3.00 -21.40 -8.31
CA ASP A 163 -3.85 -21.67 -7.14
C ASP A 163 -3.37 -22.88 -6.33
N HIS A 164 -2.27 -23.50 -6.75
CA HIS A 164 -1.62 -24.60 -6.06
C HIS A 164 -0.23 -24.17 -5.62
N PRO A 165 -0.03 -23.84 -4.32
CA PRO A 165 1.31 -23.59 -3.82
C PRO A 165 2.18 -24.83 -4.10
N PRO A 166 3.36 -24.70 -4.72
CA PRO A 166 4.22 -25.84 -4.95
C PRO A 166 4.65 -26.42 -3.61
N ARG A 167 4.27 -27.69 -3.43
CA ARG A 167 4.49 -28.41 -2.18
C ARG A 167 5.94 -28.85 -2.06
N THR A 168 6.55 -28.57 -0.92
CA THR A 168 7.80 -29.24 -0.54
C THR A 168 7.58 -30.74 -0.36
N ARG A 169 8.62 -31.56 -0.53
CA ARG A 169 8.55 -33.02 -0.34
C ARG A 169 8.02 -33.42 1.05
N ALA A 170 8.28 -32.61 2.08
CA ALA A 170 7.82 -32.84 3.45
C ALA A 170 6.31 -32.60 3.60
N GLN A 171 5.77 -31.52 3.03
CA GLN A 171 4.33 -31.20 3.05
C GLN A 171 3.47 -32.22 2.28
N ARG A 172 4.06 -32.98 1.34
CA ARG A 172 3.36 -34.10 0.67
C ARG A 172 3.12 -35.29 1.61
N ARG A 173 3.87 -35.42 2.71
CA ARG A 173 3.81 -36.55 3.64
C ARG A 173 2.89 -36.32 4.84
N SER A 174 2.59 -35.08 5.20
CA SER A 174 1.91 -34.75 6.46
C SER A 174 0.38 -34.86 6.44
N GLY A 175 -0.27 -35.15 5.30
CA GLY A 175 -1.70 -35.49 5.21
C GLY A 175 -2.69 -34.37 5.52
N GLU A 176 -2.38 -33.43 6.42
CA GLU A 176 -3.20 -32.27 6.72
C GLU A 176 -2.94 -31.15 5.72
N VAL A 177 -3.99 -30.84 4.98
CA VAL A 177 -4.03 -29.79 3.99
C VAL A 177 -4.79 -28.62 4.59
N ILE A 178 -4.11 -27.69 5.28
CA ILE A 178 -4.70 -26.36 5.47
C ILE A 178 -4.60 -25.66 4.10
N GLN A 179 -5.58 -25.93 3.24
CA GLN A 179 -5.75 -25.28 1.95
C GLN A 179 -6.33 -23.90 2.23
N PHE A 180 -5.46 -22.92 2.41
CA PHE A 180 -5.88 -21.53 2.27
C PHE A 180 -6.36 -21.35 0.82
N GLN A 181 -7.67 -21.16 0.63
CA GLN A 181 -8.23 -20.84 -0.68
C GLN A 181 -7.97 -19.37 -0.96
N ARG A 182 -7.22 -19.10 -2.03
CA ARG A 182 -6.96 -17.73 -2.49
C ARG A 182 -8.25 -17.16 -3.05
N PHE A 183 -8.70 -16.06 -2.47
CA PHE A 183 -9.78 -15.26 -3.02
C PHE A 183 -9.17 -13.99 -3.63
N ASN A 184 -9.47 -13.77 -4.90
CA ASN A 184 -9.01 -12.60 -5.65
C ASN A 184 -10.24 -11.80 -6.05
N GLN A 185 -10.34 -10.57 -5.55
CA GLN A 185 -11.44 -9.67 -5.83
C GLN A 185 -10.95 -8.48 -6.64
N ARG A 186 -11.62 -8.20 -7.75
CA ARG A 186 -11.32 -7.02 -8.55
C ARG A 186 -12.09 -5.82 -8.00
N PHE A 187 -11.46 -4.65 -8.06
CA PHE A 187 -12.10 -3.38 -7.75
C PHE A 187 -11.76 -2.31 -8.80
N GLN A 188 -12.61 -1.29 -8.85
CA GLN A 188 -12.35 -0.03 -9.55
C GLN A 188 -12.38 1.11 -8.55
N ALA A 189 -11.74 2.22 -8.87
CA ALA A 189 -11.79 3.41 -8.06
C ALA A 189 -11.76 4.68 -8.90
N VAL A 190 -12.30 5.76 -8.33
CA VAL A 190 -12.12 7.13 -8.81
C VAL A 190 -11.57 7.96 -7.65
N GLY A 191 -10.73 8.94 -7.93
CA GLY A 191 -10.13 9.76 -6.88
C GLY A 191 -9.58 11.08 -7.38
N TYR A 192 -9.00 11.85 -6.47
CA TYR A 192 -8.44 13.17 -6.74
C TYR A 192 -7.15 13.39 -5.94
N ASP A 193 -6.06 13.76 -6.61
CA ASP A 193 -4.76 14.09 -5.99
C ASP A 193 -4.00 15.26 -6.65
N ASP A 194 -4.76 16.13 -7.34
CA ASP A 194 -4.45 17.42 -8.00
C ASP A 194 -5.34 17.53 -9.26
N GLU A 195 -5.58 16.38 -9.87
CA GLU A 195 -6.52 16.11 -10.95
C GLU A 195 -7.33 14.84 -10.66
N ASP A 196 -8.46 14.68 -11.34
CA ASP A 196 -9.28 13.48 -11.25
C ASP A 196 -8.57 12.30 -11.88
N PHE A 197 -8.51 11.17 -11.18
CA PHE A 197 -7.90 9.94 -11.66
C PHE A 197 -8.86 8.76 -11.58
N ASN A 198 -8.60 7.77 -12.44
CA ASN A 198 -9.20 6.46 -12.35
C ASN A 198 -8.21 5.45 -11.77
N ALA A 199 -8.72 4.41 -11.15
CA ALA A 199 -7.93 3.29 -10.68
C ALA A 199 -8.63 1.95 -10.91
N ALA A 200 -7.84 0.90 -11.12
CA ALA A 200 -8.35 -0.46 -11.18
C ALA A 200 -7.34 -1.41 -10.54
N GLY A 201 -7.83 -2.37 -9.77
CA GLY A 201 -6.97 -3.21 -8.96
C GLY A 201 -7.55 -4.55 -8.55
N TRP A 202 -6.74 -5.27 -7.79
CA TRP A 202 -7.06 -6.55 -7.18
C TRP A 202 -6.78 -6.51 -5.69
N LEU A 203 -7.63 -7.19 -4.93
CA LEU A 203 -7.39 -7.62 -3.56
C LEU A 203 -7.19 -9.13 -3.57
N ASN A 204 -6.09 -9.59 -3.00
CA ASN A 204 -5.80 -11.00 -2.80
C ASN A 204 -5.81 -11.27 -1.29
N GLU A 205 -6.65 -12.19 -0.84
CA GLU A 205 -6.59 -12.66 0.55
C GLU A 205 -5.21 -13.26 0.85
N LEU A 206 -4.70 -13.02 2.06
CA LEU A 206 -3.47 -13.60 2.55
C LEU A 206 -3.74 -14.54 3.74
N PRO A 207 -2.91 -15.58 3.92
CA PRO A 207 -2.94 -16.39 5.14
C PRO A 207 -2.68 -15.55 6.39
N ASN A 208 -2.96 -16.13 7.56
CA ASN A 208 -2.63 -15.50 8.83
C ASN A 208 -1.14 -15.15 8.88
N GLN A 209 -0.84 -13.91 9.27
CA GLN A 209 0.53 -13.48 9.53
C GLN A 209 0.72 -13.44 11.04
N HIS A 210 1.67 -14.23 11.56
CA HIS A 210 1.93 -14.33 13.00
C HIS A 210 0.65 -14.63 13.84
N GLY A 211 -0.26 -15.44 13.29
CA GLY A 211 -1.52 -15.81 13.95
C GLY A 211 -2.66 -14.81 13.80
N ILE A 212 -2.45 -13.67 13.15
CA ILE A 212 -3.47 -12.64 12.93
C ILE A 212 -4.12 -12.84 11.55
N ALA A 213 -5.45 -12.89 11.52
CA ALA A 213 -6.25 -13.06 10.30
C ALA A 213 -6.61 -11.72 9.62
N GLY A 214 -7.06 -11.77 8.36
CA GLY A 214 -7.67 -10.63 7.65
C GLY A 214 -6.70 -9.74 6.88
N TRP A 215 -5.50 -10.23 6.59
CA TRP A 215 -4.50 -9.55 5.76
C TRP A 215 -4.86 -9.69 4.28
N LYS A 216 -4.67 -8.63 3.49
CA LYS A 216 -4.85 -8.69 2.04
C LYS A 216 -3.66 -8.04 1.33
N ARG A 217 -3.30 -8.55 0.16
CA ARG A 217 -2.43 -7.85 -0.81
C ARG A 217 -3.34 -7.04 -1.72
N MET A 218 -3.01 -5.78 -1.91
CA MET A 218 -3.64 -4.90 -2.87
C MET A 218 -2.63 -4.61 -3.99
N THR A 219 -3.09 -4.70 -5.23
CA THR A 219 -2.39 -4.16 -6.40
C THR A 219 -3.32 -3.28 -7.19
N MET A 220 -2.87 -2.13 -7.68
CA MET A 220 -3.73 -1.17 -8.36
C MET A 220 -2.94 -0.39 -9.41
N MET A 221 -3.56 -0.13 -10.56
CA MET A 221 -3.07 0.87 -11.50
C MET A 221 -3.91 2.13 -11.34
N LYS A 222 -3.26 3.25 -11.07
CA LYS A 222 -3.82 4.60 -11.23
C LYS A 222 -3.52 5.06 -12.67
N TYR A 223 -4.52 5.62 -13.33
CA TYR A 223 -4.42 6.04 -14.72
C TYR A 223 -5.35 7.23 -15.02
N PHE A 224 -5.02 7.95 -16.07
CA PHE A 224 -5.80 9.07 -16.61
C PHE A 224 -6.33 8.71 -17.99
N GLU A 225 -7.52 9.19 -18.33
CA GLU A 225 -8.12 8.94 -19.64
C GLU A 225 -7.41 9.75 -20.73
N ASP A 226 -7.22 9.16 -21.91
CA ASP A 226 -6.59 9.84 -23.05
C ASP A 226 -7.57 10.63 -23.94
N GLY A 227 -8.84 10.71 -23.54
CA GLY A 227 -9.93 11.32 -24.30
C GLY A 227 -10.49 10.48 -25.45
N ASN A 228 -9.91 9.31 -25.75
CA ASN A 228 -10.34 8.39 -26.81
C ASN A 228 -10.95 7.09 -26.25
N GLY A 229 -11.27 7.06 -24.95
CA GLY A 229 -11.74 5.87 -24.24
C GLY A 229 -10.62 4.90 -23.86
N GLY A 230 -9.36 5.32 -23.98
CA GLY A 230 -8.18 4.61 -23.48
C GLY A 230 -7.60 5.28 -22.24
N TRP A 231 -6.30 5.07 -22.03
CA TRP A 231 -5.54 5.68 -20.93
C TRP A 231 -4.22 6.25 -21.43
N ASP A 232 -3.76 7.33 -20.80
CA ASP A 232 -2.46 7.90 -21.09
C ASP A 232 -1.35 6.97 -20.56
N ASN A 233 -0.64 6.32 -21.47
CA ASN A 233 0.46 5.40 -21.14
C ASN A 233 1.66 6.11 -20.50
N ASN A 234 1.75 7.45 -20.57
CA ASN A 234 2.80 8.23 -19.93
C ASN A 234 2.43 8.66 -18.50
N ALA A 235 1.15 8.52 -18.10
CA ALA A 235 0.64 8.93 -16.80
C ALA A 235 0.06 7.71 -16.02
N LEU A 236 0.71 6.56 -16.16
CA LEU A 236 0.38 5.34 -15.40
C LEU A 236 1.19 5.27 -14.11
N TRP A 237 0.55 4.86 -13.03
CA TRP A 237 1.20 4.65 -11.73
C TRP A 237 0.72 3.35 -11.12
N ALA A 238 1.67 2.45 -10.86
CA ALA A 238 1.39 1.13 -10.31
C ALA A 238 1.53 1.15 -8.79
N TYR A 239 0.68 0.43 -8.08
CA TYR A 239 0.65 0.36 -6.63
C TYR A 239 0.64 -1.10 -6.18
N GLU A 240 1.38 -1.39 -5.12
CA GLU A 240 1.34 -2.64 -4.37
C GLU A 240 1.34 -2.29 -2.89
N GLY A 241 0.41 -2.84 -2.13
CA GLY A 241 0.30 -2.58 -0.72
C GLY A 241 -0.30 -3.73 0.07
N VAL A 242 -0.14 -3.65 1.37
CA VAL A 242 -0.81 -4.50 2.34
C VAL A 242 -2.04 -3.76 2.88
N VAL A 243 -3.19 -4.43 2.85
CA VAL A 243 -4.34 -4.04 3.64
C VAL A 243 -4.20 -4.67 5.01
N LEU A 244 -4.18 -3.83 6.05
CA LEU A 244 -4.06 -4.30 7.43
C LEU A 244 -5.35 -5.01 7.89
N PRO A 245 -5.25 -5.89 8.91
CA PRO A 245 -6.40 -6.56 9.49
C PRO A 245 -7.53 -5.60 9.84
N GLY A 246 -8.76 -5.99 9.46
CA GLY A 246 -9.95 -5.16 9.64
C GLY A 246 -10.23 -4.16 8.52
N GLY A 247 -9.34 -4.07 7.51
CA GLY A 247 -9.65 -3.40 6.25
C GLY A 247 -9.75 -1.87 6.32
N ARG A 248 -9.12 -1.23 7.33
CA ARG A 248 -9.21 0.22 7.55
C ARG A 248 -7.98 1.02 7.13
N LEU A 249 -6.86 0.34 6.87
CA LEU A 249 -5.60 0.97 6.48
C LEU A 249 -4.93 0.17 5.38
N MET A 250 -4.39 0.85 4.38
CA MET A 250 -3.47 0.29 3.40
C MET A 250 -2.12 1.01 3.50
N LEU A 251 -1.05 0.23 3.45
CA LEU A 251 0.32 0.75 3.38
C LEU A 251 1.02 0.08 2.22
N GLY A 252 1.79 0.84 1.44
CA GLY A 252 2.44 0.24 0.31
C GLY A 252 3.38 1.17 -0.43
N ARG A 253 3.63 0.79 -1.68
CA ARG A 253 4.53 1.47 -2.59
C ARG A 253 3.82 1.74 -3.90
N TRP A 254 3.98 2.95 -4.40
CA TRP A 254 3.70 3.25 -5.79
C TRP A 254 4.99 3.15 -6.62
N TRP A 255 4.89 2.91 -7.92
CA TRP A 255 6.01 3.04 -8.85
C TRP A 255 5.57 3.47 -10.23
N SER A 256 6.48 4.13 -10.94
CA SER A 256 6.28 4.43 -12.36
C SER A 256 6.59 3.20 -13.22
N PRO A 257 5.66 2.74 -14.08
CA PRO A 257 5.84 1.61 -14.98
C PRO A 257 6.67 2.00 -16.23
N GLU A 258 7.79 2.70 -16.03
CA GLU A 258 8.68 3.13 -17.12
C GLU A 258 9.24 1.94 -17.91
N ASN A 259 9.61 2.21 -19.17
CA ASN A 259 10.32 1.24 -19.99
C ASN A 259 11.54 0.69 -19.25
N PRO A 260 11.75 -0.64 -19.20
CA PRO A 260 12.89 -1.23 -18.50
C PRO A 260 14.19 -0.72 -19.12
N VAL A 261 14.93 0.11 -18.38
CA VAL A 261 16.31 0.48 -18.74
C VAL A 261 17.24 -0.42 -17.94
N PRO A 262 18.19 -1.13 -18.60
CA PRO A 262 19.15 -1.99 -17.90
C PRO A 262 19.83 -1.24 -16.75
N ASN A 263 19.88 -1.85 -15.57
CA ASN A 263 20.47 -1.30 -14.34
C ASN A 263 19.81 -0.04 -13.76
N ARG A 264 18.71 0.46 -14.36
CA ARG A 264 17.93 1.53 -13.76
C ARG A 264 16.97 0.94 -12.74
N GLU A 265 17.06 1.42 -11.52
CA GLU A 265 16.11 1.03 -10.49
C GLU A 265 14.77 1.72 -10.72
N VAL A 266 13.70 1.01 -10.38
CA VAL A 266 12.34 1.52 -10.48
C VAL A 266 12.19 2.74 -9.57
N TYR A 267 11.57 3.79 -10.11
CA TYR A 267 11.18 4.99 -9.37
C TYR A 267 9.94 4.68 -8.55
N THR A 268 10.04 4.79 -7.23
CA THR A 268 9.00 4.33 -6.29
C THR A 268 9.05 5.12 -4.99
N GLY A 269 7.90 5.30 -4.36
CA GLY A 269 7.78 5.89 -3.03
C GLY A 269 6.67 5.23 -2.22
N PRO A 270 6.57 5.55 -0.92
CA PRO A 270 5.56 4.99 -0.03
C PRO A 270 4.19 5.64 -0.26
N PHE A 271 3.13 4.92 0.11
CA PHE A 271 1.79 5.49 0.28
C PHE A 271 1.09 4.93 1.53
N ILE A 272 0.12 5.70 2.00
CA ILE A 272 -0.86 5.29 3.02
C ILE A 272 -2.25 5.70 2.57
N PHE A 273 -3.22 4.79 2.71
CA PHE A 273 -4.64 5.09 2.59
C PHE A 273 -5.36 4.62 3.86
N TRP A 274 -6.35 5.38 4.33
CA TRP A 274 -7.23 5.00 5.41
C TRP A 274 -8.69 5.18 5.01
N ASN A 275 -9.52 4.24 5.45
CA ASN A 275 -10.94 4.23 5.15
C ASN A 275 -11.67 5.18 6.09
N THR A 276 -12.57 5.99 5.53
CA THR A 276 -13.36 6.97 6.27
C THR A 276 -14.79 6.52 6.53
N ASP A 277 -15.26 5.40 5.96
CA ASP A 277 -16.65 4.93 6.13
C ASP A 277 -17.06 4.62 7.57
N ALA A 278 -16.10 4.40 8.45
CA ALA A 278 -16.37 4.21 9.87
C ALA A 278 -17.16 5.37 10.49
N SER A 279 -17.15 6.55 9.85
CA SER A 279 -17.95 7.71 10.20
C SER A 279 -19.30 7.83 9.52
N CYS A 280 -19.56 7.01 8.50
CA CYS A 280 -20.82 7.01 7.78
C CYS A 280 -21.87 6.32 8.66
N ASP A 281 -22.48 7.07 9.58
CA ASP A 281 -23.76 6.69 10.19
C ASP A 281 -24.83 6.68 9.07
N ARG A 282 -24.91 5.57 8.33
CA ARG A 282 -25.99 4.99 7.47
C ARG A 282 -27.11 5.85 6.84
N ILE A 283 -27.09 7.18 6.86
CA ILE A 283 -28.24 8.03 6.48
C ILE A 283 -27.81 9.23 5.60
N GLU A 284 -26.59 9.78 5.71
CA GLU A 284 -26.28 11.08 5.07
C GLU A 284 -25.48 11.04 3.75
N CYS A 285 -24.88 9.91 3.35
CA CYS A 285 -24.00 9.89 2.17
C CYS A 285 -24.70 9.65 0.82
N ASP A 286 -25.98 9.28 0.79
CA ASP A 286 -26.75 9.10 -0.46
C ASP A 286 -27.14 10.43 -1.14
N LEU A 287 -26.75 11.58 -0.58
CA LEU A 287 -27.19 12.90 -1.07
C LEU A 287 -26.17 13.67 -1.92
N HIS A 288 -25.02 13.07 -2.25
CA HIS A 288 -24.08 13.70 -3.18
C HIS A 288 -23.74 12.78 -4.35
N HIS A 289 -24.68 12.71 -5.30
CA HIS A 289 -24.40 12.51 -6.72
C HIS A 289 -24.89 13.76 -7.47
N PRO A 290 -24.08 14.40 -8.31
CA PRO A 290 -24.56 14.90 -9.58
C PRO A 290 -24.79 13.74 -10.58
#